data_AF-A0A5E7ARN8-F1
#
_entry.id   AF-A0A5E7ARN8-F1
#
_cell.length_a   1.000
_cell.length_b   1.000
_cell.length_c   1.000
_cell.angle_alpha   90.00
_cell.angle_beta   90.00
_cell.angle_gamma   90.00
#
_symmetry.space_group_name_H-M   'P 1'
#
loop_
_entity.id
_entity.type
_entity.pdbx_description
1 polymer ?
#
loop_
_entity_poly.entity_id
_entity_poly.type
_entity_poly.pdbx_seq_one_letter_code
_entity_poly.pdbx_strand_id
1 'polypeptide(L)'
;MNTPNAHADFNNLINAPKFSDDPIGQRQKKRWELIAGDIYKSTSREALLEARGKAEGYIDGLVDAGHLSTRDTDRDYLILSIVQRRREFLQKLLNEYGY
;
A
#
# COMPACT_ATOMS: atom_id res chain seq x y z
N MET A 1 9.36 -14.00 16.92
CA MET A 1 8.56 -13.52 15.78
C MET A 1 8.12 -12.11 16.09
N ASN A 2 8.67 -11.09 15.44
CA ASN A 2 8.14 -9.74 15.54
C ASN A 2 6.79 -9.73 14.84
N THR A 3 5.71 -9.55 15.58
CA THR A 3 4.42 -9.18 14.99
C THR A 3 4.66 -7.95 14.13
N PRO A 4 4.31 -7.98 12.83
CA PRO A 4 4.29 -6.76 12.02
C PRO A 4 3.40 -5.76 12.75
N ASN A 5 3.97 -4.65 13.21
CA ASN A 5 3.17 -3.60 13.81
C ASN A 5 2.34 -3.00 12.68
N ALA A 6 1.06 -3.37 12.62
CA ALA A 6 0.16 -2.99 11.54
C ALA A 6 0.11 -1.46 11.37
N HIS A 7 0.25 -0.69 12.47
CA HIS A 7 0.38 0.76 12.42
C HIS A 7 1.70 1.23 11.80
N ALA A 8 2.81 0.56 12.09
CA ALA A 8 4.09 0.85 11.46
C ALA A 8 4.06 0.53 9.96
N ASP A 9 3.45 -0.59 9.57
CA ASP A 9 3.25 -0.95 8.16
C ASP A 9 2.38 0.09 7.45
N PHE A 10 1.28 0.53 8.06
CA PHE A 10 0.45 1.60 7.49
C PHE A 10 1.23 2.91 7.33
N ASN A 11 1.95 3.35 8.37
CA ASN A 11 2.75 4.56 8.33
C ASN A 11 3.86 4.48 7.28
N ASN A 12 4.49 3.32 7.13
CA ASN A 12 5.50 3.10 6.09
C ASN A 12 4.86 3.13 4.69
N LEU A 13 3.65 2.57 4.53
CA LEU A 13 2.95 2.54 3.26
C LEU A 13 2.57 3.94 2.77
N ILE A 14 1.95 4.76 3.62
CA ILE A 14 1.53 6.13 3.25
C ILE A 14 2.71 7.04 2.89
N ASN A 15 3.89 6.76 3.45
CA ASN A 15 5.11 7.53 3.21
C ASN A 15 6.02 6.91 2.13
N ALA A 16 5.64 5.78 1.53
CA ALA A 16 6.49 5.10 0.55
C ALA A 16 6.74 5.94 -0.72
N PRO A 17 5.72 6.55 -1.36
CA PRO A 17 5.95 7.41 -2.52
C PRO A 17 6.30 8.83 -2.08
N LYS A 18 7.29 9.43 -2.76
CA LYS A 18 7.71 10.81 -2.54
C LYS A 18 6.94 11.75 -3.47
N PHE A 19 5.88 12.36 -2.94
CA PHE A 19 5.08 13.36 -3.66
C PHE A 19 5.73 14.74 -3.58
N SER A 20 5.43 15.61 -4.56
CA SER A 20 5.82 17.02 -4.49
C SER A 20 5.00 17.78 -3.43
N ASP A 21 5.55 18.89 -2.94
CA ASP A 21 4.86 19.74 -1.95
C ASP A 21 3.85 20.71 -2.59
N ASP A 22 3.79 20.75 -3.92
CA ASP A 22 2.85 21.59 -4.66
C ASP A 22 1.39 21.10 -4.50
N PRO A 23 0.38 21.90 -4.90
CA PRO A 23 -1.02 21.50 -4.76
C PRO A 23 -1.41 20.21 -5.50
N ILE A 24 -0.72 19.84 -6.57
CA ILE A 24 -0.93 18.58 -7.30
C ILE A 24 -0.38 17.42 -6.47
N GLY A 25 0.85 17.53 -6.00
CA GLY A 25 1.49 16.53 -5.14
C GLY A 25 0.72 16.28 -3.84
N GLN A 26 0.18 17.33 -3.20
CA GLN A 26 -0.68 17.18 -2.02
C GLN A 26 -1.98 16.43 -2.31
N ARG A 27 -2.59 16.64 -3.49
CA ARG A 27 -3.77 15.87 -3.92
C ARG A 27 -3.39 14.42 -4.19
N GLN A 28 -2.24 14.20 -4.82
CA GLN A 28 -1.74 12.86 -5.13
C GLN A 28 -1.48 12.06 -3.84
N LYS A 29 -0.87 12.70 -2.84
CA LYS A 29 -0.64 12.15 -1.51
C LYS A 29 -1.95 11.77 -0.82
N LYS A 30 -2.93 12.68 -0.77
CA LYS A 30 -4.26 12.38 -0.18
C LYS A 30 -4.94 11.19 -0.85
N ARG A 31 -4.82 11.08 -2.17
CA ARG A 31 -5.38 9.93 -2.91
C ARG A 31 -4.64 8.64 -2.56
N TRP A 32 -3.32 8.69 -2.42
CA TRP A 32 -2.51 7.56 -1.96
C TRP A 32 -2.88 7.10 -0.54
N GLU A 33 -3.07 8.04 0.39
CA GLU A 33 -3.48 7.74 1.77
C GLU A 33 -4.80 6.95 1.83
N LEU A 34 -5.76 7.28 0.96
CA LEU A 34 -7.02 6.53 0.85
C LEU A 34 -6.78 5.08 0.37
N ILE A 35 -5.97 4.90 -0.68
CA ILE A 35 -5.66 3.59 -1.25
C ILE A 35 -4.87 2.73 -0.25
N ALA A 36 -3.87 3.31 0.42
CA ALA A 36 -3.13 2.66 1.49
C ALA A 36 -4.06 2.28 2.66
N GLY A 37 -5.06 3.13 2.94
CA GLY A 37 -6.11 2.85 3.91
C GLY A 37 -6.93 1.60 3.54
N ASP A 38 -7.27 1.42 2.27
CA ASP A 38 -7.99 0.24 1.79
C ASP A 38 -7.15 -1.04 1.95
N ILE A 39 -5.85 -0.98 1.66
CA ILE A 39 -4.91 -2.10 1.91
C ILE A 39 -4.88 -2.46 3.40
N TYR A 40 -4.77 -1.46 4.27
CA TYR A 40 -4.69 -1.69 5.71
C TYR A 40 -6.00 -2.25 6.28
N LYS A 41 -7.14 -1.74 5.82
CA LYS A 41 -8.46 -2.10 6.32
C LYS A 41 -9.04 -3.36 5.68
N SER A 42 -8.40 -3.91 4.65
CA SER A 42 -8.87 -5.12 3.97
C SER A 42 -9.07 -6.27 4.96
N THR A 43 -10.26 -6.89 4.98
CA THR A 43 -10.59 -8.02 5.86
C THR A 43 -10.66 -9.35 5.11
N SER A 44 -10.59 -9.34 3.78
CA SER A 44 -10.54 -10.54 2.94
C SER A 44 -9.39 -10.47 1.94
N ARG A 45 -9.03 -11.63 1.36
CA ARG A 45 -7.99 -11.71 0.34
C ARG A 45 -8.40 -10.98 -0.93
N GLU A 46 -9.67 -11.03 -1.30
CA GLU A 46 -10.24 -10.38 -2.47
C GLU A 46 -10.15 -8.86 -2.33
N ALA A 47 -10.57 -8.32 -1.18
CA ALA A 47 -10.48 -6.88 -0.89
C ALA A 47 -9.02 -6.40 -0.90
N LEU A 48 -8.10 -7.21 -0.36
CA LEU A 48 -6.67 -6.90 -0.39
C LEU A 48 -6.12 -6.89 -1.81
N LEU A 49 -6.52 -7.85 -2.66
CA LEU A 49 -6.09 -7.92 -4.06
C LEU A 49 -6.62 -6.73 -4.87
N GLU A 50 -7.87 -6.33 -4.64
CA GLU A 50 -8.45 -5.14 -5.27
C GLU A 50 -7.71 -3.86 -4.85
N ALA A 51 -7.46 -3.69 -3.55
CA ALA A 51 -6.72 -2.54 -3.03
C ALA A 51 -5.28 -2.50 -3.55
N ARG A 52 -4.62 -3.66 -3.65
CA ARG A 52 -3.30 -3.81 -4.29
C ARG A 52 -3.34 -3.37 -5.76
N GLY A 53 -4.31 -3.84 -6.53
CA GLY A 53 -4.45 -3.46 -7.94
C GLY A 53 -4.66 -1.95 -8.13
N LYS A 54 -5.48 -1.33 -7.26
CA LYS A 54 -5.65 0.13 -7.23
C LYS A 54 -4.34 0.86 -6.89
N ALA A 55 -3.56 0.34 -5.95
CA ALA A 55 -2.27 0.91 -5.57
C ALA A 55 -1.26 0.84 -6.71
N GLU A 56 -1.12 -0.32 -7.35
CA GLU A 56 -0.21 -0.53 -8.48
C GLU A 56 -0.57 0.39 -9.64
N GLY A 57 -1.82 0.36 -10.11
CA GLY A 57 -2.24 1.21 -11.22
C GLY A 57 -2.14 2.71 -10.92
N TYR A 58 -2.31 3.11 -9.66
CA TYR A 58 -2.13 4.51 -9.26
C TYR A 58 -0.67 4.94 -9.27
N ILE A 59 0.25 4.10 -8.76
CA ILE A 59 1.69 4.38 -8.80
C ILE A 59 2.19 4.39 -10.25
N ASP A 60 1.83 3.39 -11.05
CA ASP A 60 2.20 3.28 -12.46
C ASP A 60 1.73 4.52 -13.24
N GLY A 61 0.47 4.93 -13.05
CA GLY A 61 -0.06 6.13 -13.71
C GLY A 61 0.66 7.42 -13.31
N LEU A 62 1.15 7.53 -12.07
CA LEU A 62 1.96 8.67 -11.63
C LEU A 62 3.39 8.62 -12.16
N VAL A 63 3.97 7.42 -12.29
CA VAL A 63 5.27 7.21 -12.92
C VAL A 63 5.22 7.59 -14.40
N ASP A 64 4.22 7.11 -15.13
CA ASP A 64 4.02 7.39 -16.56
C ASP A 64 3.78 8.89 -16.81
N ALA A 65 3.08 9.57 -15.91
CA ALA A 65 2.86 11.01 -15.98
C ALA A 65 4.08 11.85 -15.54
N GLY A 66 5.18 11.23 -15.10
CA GLY A 66 6.39 11.92 -14.63
C GLY A 66 6.25 12.57 -13.26
N HIS A 67 5.22 12.24 -12.49
CA HIS A 67 5.03 12.74 -11.12
C HIS A 67 5.84 11.95 -10.09
N LEU A 68 6.18 10.69 -10.39
CA LEU A 68 7.04 9.86 -9.56
C LEU A 68 8.25 9.35 -10.36
N SER A 69 9.33 9.06 -9.65
CA SER A 69 10.53 8.46 -10.24
C SER A 69 10.23 7.04 -10.73
N THR A 70 10.73 6.73 -11.94
CA THR A 70 10.76 5.38 -12.53
C THR A 70 11.79 4.45 -11.87
N ARG A 71 12.69 5.00 -11.04
CA ARG A 71 13.81 4.26 -10.42
C ARG A 71 13.68 4.04 -8.92
N ASP A 72 12.51 4.34 -8.35
CA ASP A 72 12.27 4.18 -6.93
C ASP A 72 11.90 2.72 -6.58
N THR A 73 12.88 1.83 -6.72
CA THR A 73 12.71 0.39 -6.45
C THR A 73 12.40 0.11 -4.98
N ASP A 74 12.85 0.98 -4.08
CA ASP A 74 12.63 0.85 -2.64
C ASP A 74 11.15 1.09 -2.31
N ARG A 75 10.51 2.10 -2.92
CA ARG A 75 9.06 2.32 -2.83
C ARG A 75 8.29 1.07 -3.25
N ASP A 76 8.61 0.54 -4.44
CA ASP A 76 7.87 -0.57 -5.02
C ASP A 76 8.02 -1.84 -4.19
N TYR A 77 9.24 -2.12 -3.74
CA TYR A 77 9.52 -3.24 -2.84
C TYR A 77 8.79 -3.10 -1.50
N LEU A 78 8.73 -1.89 -0.94
CA LEU A 78 8.06 -1.63 0.33
C LEU A 78 6.54 -1.86 0.22
N ILE A 79 5.91 -1.37 -0.85
CA ILE A 79 4.48 -1.59 -1.14
C ILE A 79 4.18 -3.09 -1.21
N LEU A 80 4.93 -3.83 -2.04
CA LEU A 80 4.76 -5.27 -2.20
C LEU A 80 4.93 -6.02 -0.88
N SER A 81 5.96 -5.64 -0.11
CA SER A 81 6.26 -6.28 1.18
C SER A 81 5.15 -6.08 2.21
N ILE A 82 4.56 -4.88 2.29
CA ILE A 82 3.46 -4.57 3.22
C ILE A 82 2.19 -5.33 2.83
N VAL A 83 1.86 -5.34 1.53
CA VAL A 83 0.72 -6.10 1.01
C VAL A 83 0.87 -7.60 1.31
N GLN A 84 2.07 -8.14 1.13
CA GLN A 84 2.36 -9.55 1.44
C GLN A 84 2.20 -9.85 2.93
N ARG A 85 2.71 -9.00 3.83
CA ARG A 85 2.50 -9.16 5.28
C ARG A 85 1.02 -9.10 5.67
N ARG A 86 0.24 -8.21 5.04
CA ARG A 86 -1.21 -8.14 5.26
C ARG A 86 -1.91 -9.41 4.82
N ARG A 87 -1.50 -9.98 3.67
CA ARG A 87 -2.02 -11.25 3.16
C ARG A 87 -1.72 -12.40 4.13
N GLU A 88 -0.50 -12.47 4.64
CA GLU A 88 -0.10 -13.49 5.63
C GLU A 88 -0.90 -13.37 6.93
N PHE A 89 -1.16 -12.15 7.38
CA PHE A 89 -2.01 -11.89 8.53
C PHE A 89 -3.45 -12.40 8.30
N LEU A 90 -4.06 -12.07 7.16
CA LEU A 90 -5.40 -12.55 6.82
C LEU A 90 -5.44 -14.08 6.71
N GLN A 91 -4.41 -14.70 6.12
CA GLN A 91 -4.33 -16.16 6.03
C GLN A 91 -4.23 -16.82 7.41
N LYS A 92 -3.46 -16.25 8.33
CA LYS A 92 -3.39 -16.74 9.72
C LYS A 92 -4.74 -16.63 10.41
N LEU A 93 -5.44 -15.51 10.26
CA LEU A 93 -6.79 -15.35 10.82
C LEU A 93 -7.76 -16.40 10.28
N LEU A 94 -7.75 -16.67 8.96
CA LEU A 94 -8.58 -17.73 8.37
C LEU A 94 -8.24 -19.11 8.95
N ASN A 95 -6.95 -19.42 9.09
CA ASN A 95 -6.50 -20.72 9.62
C ASN A 95 -6.81 -20.88 11.12
N GLU A 96 -6.71 -19.81 11.91
CA GLU A 96 -6.94 -19.82 13.37
C GLU A 96 -8.43 -19.78 13.73
N TYR A 97 -9.27 -19.11 12.94
CA TYR A 97 -10.67 -18.86 13.27
C TYR A 97 -11.69 -19.52 12.32
N GLY A 98 -11.25 -20.19 11.25
CA GLY A 98 -12.11 -21.01 10.38
C GLY A 98 -13.18 -20.25 9.59
N TYR A 99 -12.94 -18.98 9.27
CA TYR A 99 -13.80 -18.18 8.39
C TYR A 99 -13.60 -18.54 6.91
#